data_AF-F2CSH1-F1
#
_entry.id   AF-F2CSH1-F1
#
_cell.length_a   1.000
_cell.length_b   1.000
_cell.length_c   1.000
_cell.angle_alpha   90.00
_cell.angle_beta   90.00
_cell.angle_gamma   90.00
#
_symmetry.space_group_name_H-M   'P 1'
#
loop_
_entity.id
_entity.type
_entity.pdbx_description
1 polymer ?
#
loop_
_entity_poly.entity_id
_entity_poly.type
_entity_poly.pdbx_seq_one_letter_code
_entity_poly.pdbx_strand_id
1 'polypeptide(L)'
;MPATDYQGSSSSSHSPFASFGRSLLSRTRDTPASPAMLPSGGEAEAEAFQRRVAVSLAELGDGEGFLSVAWIRRLLEAFLLCQEEFRAVVAEVRRRGGGGAQAERLVGEYHERAVKALDVCNAARDGVDQVRRWGRLAGIAASVLLAPGEIHEGQLRRARKALSDLSILLVDDAAAAGGGGGVASFLASHRNRSFGRGSRASPSRASSASSSSSSSSHFRSLSWSVSRTWSASRQLQAIGSGLAAPRAHEAGLAAPVYAMGCLLHLASWALVAAVPCPDRVAALQAHHLPAAPPRGAFAWAPPLLALQDRLTEEGKRKDRRNSCGLLKEIHALEKCAQRLAEAIDAAPIPLTGEREAAVREAATELAAVCSAMKDGLEPLERQVREVFHRIVRSRMEGLDSPMPNAAD
;
A
#
# COMPACT_ATOMS: atom_id res chain seq x y z
N MET A 1 -57.29 -15.02 41.75
CA MET A 1 -56.94 -15.98 40.68
C MET A 1 -55.60 -15.53 40.10
N PRO A 2 -54.62 -16.45 39.98
CA PRO A 2 -53.49 -16.62 40.93
C PRO A 2 -52.12 -16.26 40.30
N ALA A 3 -51.07 -15.81 41.02
CA ALA A 3 -50.17 -16.45 42.02
C ALA A 3 -48.85 -16.95 41.37
N THR A 4 -47.68 -16.36 41.74
CA THR A 4 -46.63 -16.90 42.67
C THR A 4 -45.49 -17.58 41.88
N ASP A 5 -44.18 -17.51 42.16
CA ASP A 5 -43.33 -17.32 43.36
C ASP A 5 -41.91 -16.85 42.93
N TYR A 6 -41.18 -15.96 43.66
CA TYR A 6 -40.25 -16.21 44.80
C TYR A 6 -38.95 -16.99 44.37
N GLN A 7 -37.70 -16.75 44.79
CA GLN A 7 -37.04 -15.87 45.77
C GLN A 7 -35.49 -16.11 45.68
N GLY A 8 -34.67 -15.19 46.21
CA GLY A 8 -33.31 -15.49 46.74
C GLY A 8 -32.16 -14.73 46.07
N SER A 9 -31.74 -13.53 46.52
CA SER A 9 -30.94 -13.22 47.74
C SER A 9 -29.50 -13.78 47.64
N SER A 10 -28.38 -13.08 47.86
CA SER A 10 -28.10 -11.87 48.65
C SER A 10 -26.81 -11.18 48.20
N SER A 11 -26.76 -9.90 48.54
CA SER A 11 -25.71 -8.90 48.39
C SER A 11 -24.69 -8.89 49.54
N SER A 12 -23.68 -8.01 49.40
CA SER A 12 -22.83 -7.38 50.43
C SER A 12 -21.58 -8.17 50.85
N SER A 13 -20.40 -7.60 51.14
CA SER A 13 -19.85 -6.24 51.11
C SER A 13 -18.39 -6.29 51.66
N HIS A 14 -17.62 -5.21 51.43
CA HIS A 14 -16.45 -4.73 52.21
C HIS A 14 -15.03 -5.31 51.98
N SER A 15 -14.17 -4.43 51.43
CA SER A 15 -12.72 -4.27 51.73
C SER A 15 -12.54 -3.67 53.15
N PRO A 16 -11.38 -3.76 53.87
CA PRO A 16 -10.07 -3.19 53.46
C PRO A 16 -8.77 -3.83 54.06
N PHE A 17 -7.62 -3.27 53.63
CA PHE A 17 -6.21 -3.35 54.09
C PHE A 17 -5.84 -4.05 55.43
N ALA A 18 -4.75 -4.83 55.41
CA ALA A 18 -3.52 -4.59 56.20
C ALA A 18 -2.42 -5.66 55.96
N SER A 19 -1.17 -5.22 56.07
CA SER A 19 0.09 -5.96 55.92
C SER A 19 0.34 -6.95 57.06
N PHE A 20 0.96 -8.11 56.78
CA PHE A 20 1.89 -8.78 57.70
C PHE A 20 2.93 -9.57 56.90
N GLY A 21 4.21 -9.29 57.18
CA GLY A 21 5.35 -9.96 56.56
C GLY A 21 5.67 -11.32 57.16
N ARG A 22 6.45 -12.11 56.40
CA ARG A 22 7.51 -13.00 56.91
C ARG A 22 8.37 -13.48 55.75
N SER A 23 9.67 -13.23 55.88
CA SER A 23 10.76 -13.84 55.13
C SER A 23 10.98 -15.27 55.62
N LEU A 24 11.13 -16.24 54.71
CA LEU A 24 11.74 -17.54 54.97
C LEU A 24 12.65 -17.90 53.79
N LEU A 25 13.91 -18.14 54.13
CA LEU A 25 15.02 -18.45 53.24
C LEU A 25 15.01 -19.91 52.76
N SER A 26 15.58 -20.07 51.56
CA SER A 26 16.25 -21.25 50.98
C SER A 26 15.50 -22.58 50.85
N ARG A 27 15.30 -22.98 49.59
CA ARG A 27 15.68 -24.33 49.16
C ARG A 27 16.22 -24.26 47.73
N THR A 28 17.52 -23.99 47.64
CA THR A 28 18.36 -24.27 46.48
C THR A 28 18.13 -25.73 46.11
N ARG A 29 17.50 -25.96 44.96
CA ARG A 29 17.56 -27.24 44.28
C ARG A 29 18.66 -27.08 43.24
N ASP A 30 19.82 -27.65 43.56
CA ASP A 30 20.93 -27.80 42.64
C ASP A 30 20.43 -28.60 41.43
N THR A 31 20.06 -27.86 40.40
CA THR A 31 19.96 -28.40 39.05
C THR A 31 21.36 -28.19 38.49
N PRO A 32 22.11 -29.23 38.06
CA PRO A 32 23.39 -29.00 37.43
C PRO A 32 23.15 -28.08 36.23
N ALA A 33 23.85 -26.94 36.23
CA ALA A 33 23.89 -26.04 35.10
C ALA A 33 24.34 -26.86 33.89
N SER A 34 23.41 -27.19 33.00
CA SER A 34 23.77 -27.57 31.64
C SER A 34 24.69 -26.47 31.12
N PRO A 35 25.83 -26.81 30.50
CA PRO A 35 26.70 -25.78 29.93
C PRO A 35 25.81 -24.95 29.02
N ALA A 36 25.82 -23.63 29.19
CA ALA A 36 25.20 -22.71 28.26
C ALA A 36 25.77 -23.07 26.88
N MET A 37 25.01 -23.82 26.08
CA MET A 37 25.40 -24.13 24.73
C MET A 37 25.54 -22.78 24.06
N LEU A 38 26.77 -22.45 23.66
CA LEU A 38 27.01 -21.35 22.74
C LEU A 38 26.03 -21.55 21.58
N PRO A 39 25.28 -20.51 21.18
CA PRO A 39 24.38 -20.64 20.04
C PRO A 39 25.19 -21.21 18.89
N SER A 40 24.66 -22.26 18.26
CA SER A 40 25.30 -22.80 17.07
C SER A 40 25.47 -21.66 16.08
N GLY A 41 26.56 -21.62 15.30
CA GLY A 41 26.84 -20.47 14.43
C GLY A 41 25.66 -20.10 13.50
N GLY A 42 24.80 -21.06 13.16
CA GLY A 42 23.58 -20.82 12.37
C GLY A 42 22.47 -20.07 13.11
N GLU A 43 22.33 -20.30 14.41
CA GLU A 43 21.40 -19.54 15.26
C GLU A 43 21.87 -18.10 15.43
N ALA A 44 23.17 -17.88 15.60
CA ALA A 44 23.73 -16.53 15.71
C ALA A 44 23.52 -15.69 14.43
N GLU A 45 23.64 -16.31 13.25
CA GLU A 45 23.37 -15.65 11.97
C GLU A 45 21.88 -15.37 11.75
N ALA A 46 21.01 -16.32 12.12
CA ALA A 46 19.56 -16.13 12.10
C ALA A 46 19.16 -14.96 13.03
N GLU A 47 19.68 -14.89 14.25
CA GLU A 47 19.45 -13.77 15.17
C GLU A 47 20.00 -12.45 14.65
N ALA A 48 21.18 -12.45 14.03
CA ALA A 48 21.74 -11.25 13.40
C ALA A 48 20.84 -10.73 12.27
N PHE A 49 20.29 -11.64 11.45
CA PHE A 49 19.29 -11.31 10.43
C PHE A 49 18.03 -10.71 11.05
N GLN A 50 17.46 -11.32 12.09
CA GLN A 50 16.26 -10.79 12.78
C GLN A 50 16.50 -9.37 13.33
N ARG A 51 17.70 -9.10 13.86
CA ARG A 51 18.09 -7.76 14.32
C ARG A 51 18.20 -6.76 13.17
N ARG A 52 18.78 -7.15 12.03
CA ARG A 52 18.87 -6.27 10.85
C ARG A 52 17.48 -5.95 10.28
N VAL A 53 16.57 -6.91 10.24
CA VAL A 53 15.16 -6.67 9.90
C VAL A 53 14.54 -5.62 10.84
N ALA A 54 14.82 -5.71 12.14
CA ALA A 54 14.30 -4.77 13.12
C ALA A 54 14.82 -3.35 12.90
N VAL A 55 16.13 -3.20 12.64
CA VAL A 55 16.75 -1.90 12.33
C VAL A 55 16.15 -1.30 11.06
N SER A 56 16.09 -2.07 9.96
CA SER A 56 15.53 -1.61 8.69
C SER A 56 14.08 -1.12 8.83
N LEU A 57 13.25 -1.83 9.61
CA LEU A 57 11.87 -1.42 9.85
C LEU A 57 11.75 -0.17 10.74
N ALA A 58 12.63 -0.04 11.75
CA ALA A 58 12.66 1.15 12.59
C ALA A 58 13.03 2.40 11.79
N GLU A 59 14.04 2.32 10.93
CA GLU A 59 14.47 3.42 10.06
C GLU A 59 13.38 3.86 9.06
N LEU A 60 12.53 2.93 8.61
CA LEU A 60 11.35 3.23 7.80
C LEU A 60 10.25 3.94 8.59
N GLY A 61 10.16 3.66 9.90
CA GLY A 61 9.25 4.29 10.84
C GLY A 61 9.59 5.76 11.10
N ASP A 62 10.86 6.07 11.29
CA ASP A 62 11.35 7.41 11.63
C ASP A 62 11.43 8.36 10.41
N GLY A 63 11.23 7.82 9.20
CA GLY A 63 11.25 8.60 7.97
C GLY A 63 10.06 9.57 7.84
N GLU A 64 10.38 10.82 7.54
CA GLU A 64 9.44 11.77 6.95
C GLU A 64 8.90 11.23 5.61
N GLY A 65 7.72 11.69 5.21
CA GLY A 65 7.24 11.33 3.87
C GLY A 65 6.59 9.96 3.74
N PHE A 66 5.96 9.38 4.77
CA PHE A 66 5.25 8.09 4.66
C PHE A 66 4.32 8.01 3.44
N LEU A 67 4.43 6.92 2.67
CA LEU A 67 3.78 6.74 1.36
C LEU A 67 4.14 7.81 0.31
N SER A 68 5.32 8.44 0.39
CA SER A 68 5.92 9.10 -0.77
C SER A 68 6.62 8.06 -1.66
N VAL A 69 6.93 8.44 -2.90
CA VAL A 69 7.75 7.60 -3.79
C VAL A 69 9.08 7.25 -3.12
N ALA A 70 9.73 8.22 -2.45
CA ALA A 70 10.99 7.97 -1.74
C ALA A 70 10.84 6.94 -0.62
N TRP A 71 9.75 7.03 0.17
CA TRP A 71 9.49 6.08 1.25
C TRP A 71 9.22 4.66 0.73
N ILE A 72 8.43 4.52 -0.35
CA ILE A 72 8.18 3.21 -0.98
C ILE A 72 9.48 2.61 -1.49
N ARG A 73 10.34 3.42 -2.13
CA ARG A 73 11.65 2.96 -2.61
C ARG A 73 12.55 2.46 -1.47
N ARG A 74 12.58 3.16 -0.33
CA ARG A 74 13.31 2.70 0.86
C ARG A 74 12.75 1.38 1.40
N LEU A 75 11.43 1.20 1.41
CA LEU A 75 10.81 -0.07 1.81
C LEU A 75 11.21 -1.22 0.88
N LEU A 76 11.18 -1.00 -0.43
CA LEU A 76 11.60 -2.02 -1.39
C LEU A 76 13.09 -2.32 -1.30
N GLU A 77 13.92 -1.32 -1.01
CA GLU A 77 15.36 -1.49 -0.78
C GLU A 77 15.61 -2.33 0.47
N ALA A 78 14.97 -2.00 1.60
CA ALA A 78 15.02 -2.80 2.82
C ALA A 78 14.57 -4.25 2.58
N PHE A 79 13.49 -4.45 1.81
CA PHE A 79 13.03 -5.78 1.43
C PHE A 79 14.08 -6.55 0.61
N LEU A 80 14.68 -5.92 -0.41
CA LEU A 80 15.71 -6.53 -1.26
C LEU A 80 16.95 -6.91 -0.46
N LEU A 81 17.44 -6.01 0.41
CA LEU A 81 18.58 -6.27 1.29
C LEU A 81 18.28 -7.44 2.25
N CYS A 82 17.11 -7.43 2.90
CA CYS A 82 16.70 -8.54 3.76
C CYS A 82 16.57 -9.85 2.98
N GLN A 83 16.12 -9.81 1.73
CA GLN A 83 16.03 -10.99 0.87
C GLN A 83 17.41 -11.58 0.54
N GLU A 84 18.41 -10.74 0.26
CA GLU A 84 19.79 -11.19 0.02
C GLU A 84 20.40 -11.83 1.27
N GLU A 85 20.24 -11.19 2.42
CA GLU A 85 20.72 -11.75 3.68
C GLU A 85 19.99 -13.02 4.07
N PHE A 86 18.67 -13.08 3.87
CA PHE A 86 17.89 -14.29 4.13
C PHE A 86 18.40 -15.45 3.27
N ARG A 87 18.71 -15.21 2.00
CA ARG A 87 19.33 -16.23 1.14
C ARG A 87 20.65 -16.73 1.71
N ALA A 88 21.50 -15.83 2.22
CA ALA A 88 22.76 -16.21 2.87
C ALA A 88 22.52 -17.07 4.12
N VAL A 89 21.57 -16.68 4.99
CA VAL A 89 21.19 -17.46 6.18
C VAL A 89 20.68 -18.85 5.80
N VAL A 90 19.83 -18.96 4.78
CA VAL A 90 19.33 -20.26 4.28
C VAL A 90 20.49 -21.13 3.77
N ALA A 91 21.39 -20.56 2.97
CA ALA A 91 22.54 -21.28 2.44
C ALA A 91 23.45 -21.79 3.56
N GLU A 92 23.67 -20.99 4.60
CA GLU A 92 24.51 -21.37 5.71
C GLU A 92 23.89 -22.45 6.59
N VAL A 93 22.60 -22.36 6.89
CA VAL A 93 21.89 -23.41 7.64
C VAL A 93 21.92 -24.74 6.88
N ARG A 94 21.76 -24.70 5.55
CA ARG A 94 21.94 -25.88 4.69
C ARG A 94 23.37 -26.44 4.79
N ARG A 95 24.39 -25.57 4.68
CA ARG A 95 25.80 -25.95 4.76
C ARG A 95 26.16 -26.63 6.08
N ARG A 96 25.54 -26.22 7.18
CA ARG A 96 25.75 -26.79 8.52
C ARG A 96 24.93 -28.06 8.79
N GLY A 97 24.22 -28.60 7.80
CA GLY A 97 23.39 -29.80 7.95
C GLY A 97 22.04 -29.54 8.64
N GLY A 98 21.68 -28.28 8.91
CA GLY A 98 20.40 -27.87 9.48
C GLY A 98 19.27 -27.75 8.46
N GLY A 99 19.53 -28.04 7.18
CA GLY A 99 18.56 -28.08 6.08
C GLY A 99 17.69 -29.34 6.07
N GLY A 100 17.14 -29.74 7.22
CA GLY A 100 16.21 -30.88 7.28
C GLY A 100 14.93 -30.63 6.49
N ALA A 101 14.13 -31.68 6.25
CA ALA A 101 12.91 -31.61 5.44
C ALA A 101 11.92 -30.51 5.87
N GLN A 102 11.82 -30.24 7.17
CA GLN A 102 10.99 -29.15 7.70
C GLN A 102 11.51 -27.77 7.30
N ALA A 103 12.82 -27.56 7.32
CA ALA A 103 13.44 -26.29 6.95
C ALA A 103 13.24 -25.99 5.46
N GLU A 104 13.43 -27.00 4.59
CA GLU A 104 13.18 -26.88 3.15
C GLU A 104 11.71 -26.63 2.83
N ARG A 105 10.79 -27.29 3.56
CA ARG A 105 9.36 -27.02 3.44
C ARG A 105 9.03 -25.55 3.76
N LEU A 106 9.57 -25.01 4.85
CA LEU A 106 9.32 -23.62 5.25
C LEU A 106 9.83 -22.63 4.19
N VAL A 107 11.01 -22.87 3.64
CA VAL A 107 11.58 -22.07 2.55
C VAL A 107 10.72 -22.17 1.28
N GLY A 108 10.27 -23.37 0.93
CA GLY A 108 9.36 -23.61 -0.19
C GLY A 108 8.03 -22.85 -0.04
N GLU A 109 7.39 -22.95 1.12
CA GLU A 109 6.15 -22.22 1.42
C GLU A 109 6.36 -20.69 1.35
N TYR A 110 7.53 -20.18 1.74
CA TYR A 110 7.86 -18.76 1.54
C TYR A 110 7.93 -18.41 0.05
N HIS A 111 8.62 -19.21 -0.76
CA HIS A 111 8.71 -18.97 -2.21
C HIS A 111 7.35 -19.05 -2.91
N GLU A 112 6.45 -19.93 -2.48
CA GLU A 112 5.07 -19.95 -2.97
C GLU A 112 4.33 -18.64 -2.69
N ARG A 113 4.49 -18.08 -1.48
CA ARG A 113 3.94 -16.74 -1.14
C ARG A 113 4.61 -15.64 -1.97
N ALA A 114 5.92 -15.70 -2.17
CA ALA A 114 6.67 -14.74 -2.98
C ALA A 114 6.20 -14.73 -4.44
N VAL A 115 5.90 -15.89 -5.02
CA VAL A 115 5.33 -15.98 -6.38
C VAL A 115 3.99 -15.26 -6.49
N LYS A 116 3.14 -15.35 -5.46
CA LYS A 116 1.88 -14.58 -5.44
C LYS A 116 2.14 -13.06 -5.42
N ALA A 117 3.25 -12.60 -4.83
CA ALA A 117 3.59 -11.18 -4.88
C ALA A 117 4.00 -10.68 -6.28
N LEU A 118 4.25 -11.56 -7.26
CA LEU A 118 4.53 -11.15 -8.64
C LEU A 118 3.33 -10.44 -9.29
N ASP A 119 2.11 -10.89 -9.00
CA ASP A 119 0.89 -10.21 -9.48
C ASP A 119 0.76 -8.80 -8.88
N VAL A 120 1.20 -8.61 -7.64
CA VAL A 120 1.25 -7.29 -7.01
C VAL A 120 2.30 -6.40 -7.68
N CYS A 121 3.46 -6.96 -8.06
CA CYS A 121 4.47 -6.20 -8.81
C CYS A 121 3.95 -5.77 -10.19
N ASN A 122 3.21 -6.64 -10.88
CA ASN A 122 2.57 -6.31 -12.16
C ASN A 122 1.52 -5.20 -11.98
N ALA A 123 0.62 -5.34 -11.00
CA ALA A 123 -0.37 -4.32 -10.68
C ALA A 123 0.28 -2.99 -10.28
N ALA A 124 1.38 -3.02 -9.51
CA ALA A 124 2.11 -1.82 -9.12
C ALA A 124 2.75 -1.12 -10.32
N ARG A 125 3.34 -1.87 -11.25
CA ARG A 125 3.89 -1.33 -12.50
C ARG A 125 2.79 -0.67 -13.36
N ASP A 126 1.67 -1.36 -13.57
CA ASP A 126 0.53 -0.81 -14.31
C ASP A 126 -0.01 0.46 -13.63
N GLY A 127 -0.06 0.44 -12.30
CA GLY A 127 -0.45 1.59 -11.51
C GLY A 127 0.50 2.77 -11.68
N VAL A 128 1.81 2.53 -11.68
CA VAL A 128 2.83 3.57 -11.98
C VAL A 128 2.65 4.14 -13.39
N ASP A 129 2.39 3.30 -14.39
CA ASP A 129 2.15 3.76 -15.76
C ASP A 129 0.87 4.60 -15.89
N GLN A 130 -0.16 4.28 -15.11
CA GLN A 130 -1.38 5.08 -15.01
C GLN A 130 -1.11 6.44 -14.37
N VAL A 131 -0.35 6.50 -13.26
CA VAL A 131 0.06 7.77 -12.64
C VAL A 131 0.88 8.63 -13.62
N ARG A 132 1.78 8.03 -14.41
CA ARG A 132 2.51 8.74 -15.46
C ARG A 132 1.58 9.32 -16.52
N ARG A 133 0.51 8.59 -16.88
CA ARG A 133 -0.49 9.09 -17.83
C ARG A 133 -1.22 10.31 -17.28
N TRP A 134 -1.59 10.30 -16.01
CA TRP A 134 -2.16 11.48 -15.35
C TRP A 134 -1.20 12.66 -15.36
N GLY A 135 0.07 12.43 -15.01
CA GLY A 135 1.12 13.44 -15.06
C GLY A 135 1.30 14.07 -16.45
N ARG A 136 1.19 13.28 -17.52
CA ARG A 136 1.22 13.82 -18.89
C ARG A 136 0.05 14.75 -19.18
N LEU A 137 -1.17 14.40 -18.79
CA LEU A 137 -2.36 15.24 -19.01
C LEU A 137 -2.31 16.52 -18.17
N ALA A 138 -1.94 16.42 -16.90
CA ALA A 138 -1.71 17.56 -16.03
C ALA A 138 -0.59 18.48 -16.57
N GLY A 139 0.50 17.89 -17.05
CA GLY A 139 1.61 18.60 -17.68
C GLY A 139 1.19 19.38 -18.91
N ILE A 140 0.30 18.83 -19.75
CA ILE A 140 -0.29 19.56 -20.90
C ILE A 140 -1.10 20.76 -20.41
N ALA A 141 -1.93 20.59 -19.37
CA ALA A 141 -2.72 21.70 -18.83
C ALA A 141 -1.83 22.84 -18.32
N ALA A 142 -0.75 22.50 -17.60
CA ALA A 142 0.22 23.48 -17.12
C ALA A 142 1.01 24.14 -18.26
N SER A 143 1.57 23.36 -19.19
CA SER A 143 2.46 23.88 -20.24
C SER A 143 1.76 24.85 -21.18
N VAL A 144 0.46 24.66 -21.42
CA VAL A 144 -0.34 25.55 -22.28
C VAL A 144 -0.49 26.95 -21.67
N LEU A 145 -0.58 27.04 -20.34
CA LEU A 145 -0.78 28.28 -19.60
C LEU A 145 0.54 28.96 -19.20
N LEU A 146 1.65 28.21 -19.22
CA LEU A 146 3.01 28.72 -19.02
C LEU A 146 3.72 29.10 -20.32
N ALA A 147 3.04 28.96 -21.47
CA ALA A 147 3.58 29.42 -22.74
C ALA A 147 3.83 30.95 -22.70
N PRO A 148 4.88 31.45 -23.39
CA PRO A 148 5.20 32.87 -23.39
C PRO A 148 4.08 33.70 -24.01
N GLY A 149 3.86 34.89 -23.46
CA GLY A 149 2.80 35.82 -23.89
C GLY A 149 1.58 35.84 -22.97
N GLU A 150 0.58 36.62 -23.37
CA GLU A 150 -0.71 36.75 -22.65
C GLU A 150 -1.51 35.44 -22.72
N ILE A 151 -2.33 35.17 -21.69
CA ILE A 151 -3.19 33.99 -21.68
C ILE A 151 -4.47 34.28 -22.45
N HIS A 152 -4.65 33.62 -23.59
CA HIS A 152 -5.82 33.76 -24.45
C HIS A 152 -6.91 32.73 -24.10
N GLU A 153 -8.15 32.99 -24.51
CA GLU A 153 -9.28 32.06 -24.29
C GLU A 153 -9.00 30.65 -24.84
N GLY A 154 -8.31 30.53 -25.98
CA GLY A 154 -7.94 29.24 -26.56
C GLY A 154 -7.05 28.39 -25.65
N GLN A 155 -6.13 29.02 -24.92
CA GLN A 155 -5.25 28.34 -23.95
C GLN A 155 -6.05 27.83 -22.76
N LEU A 156 -6.97 28.64 -22.22
CA LEU A 156 -7.86 28.24 -21.14
C LEU A 156 -8.73 27.04 -21.54
N ARG A 157 -9.32 27.07 -22.75
CA ARG A 157 -10.13 25.97 -23.28
C ARG A 157 -9.32 24.68 -23.41
N ARG A 158 -8.08 24.77 -23.89
CA ARG A 158 -7.19 23.60 -24.04
C ARG A 158 -6.75 23.04 -22.68
N ALA A 159 -6.37 23.90 -21.73
CA ALA A 159 -6.02 23.49 -20.38
C ALA A 159 -7.21 22.82 -19.68
N ARG A 160 -8.39 23.41 -19.78
CA ARG A 160 -9.65 22.84 -19.28
C ARG A 160 -9.96 21.47 -19.89
N LYS A 161 -9.74 21.31 -21.19
CA LYS A 161 -9.92 20.02 -21.87
C LYS A 161 -8.97 18.96 -21.31
N ALA A 162 -7.68 19.28 -21.14
CA ALA A 162 -6.71 18.36 -20.55
C ALA A 162 -7.08 17.96 -19.10
N LEU A 163 -7.52 18.92 -18.28
CA LEU A 163 -8.02 18.65 -16.91
C LEU A 163 -9.29 17.78 -16.91
N SER A 164 -10.18 17.97 -17.88
CA SER A 164 -11.39 17.14 -18.04
C SER A 164 -11.04 15.71 -18.47
N ASP A 165 -10.02 15.53 -19.32
CA ASP A 165 -9.55 14.21 -19.71
C ASP A 165 -8.87 13.50 -18.53
N LEU A 166 -8.10 14.25 -17.73
CA LEU A 166 -7.53 13.74 -16.47
C LEU A 166 -8.63 13.30 -15.49
N SER A 167 -9.69 14.10 -15.33
CA SER A 167 -10.78 13.78 -14.40
C SER A 167 -11.50 12.48 -14.75
N ILE A 168 -11.67 12.20 -16.05
CA ILE A 168 -12.30 10.95 -16.51
C ILE A 168 -11.47 9.75 -16.04
N LEU A 169 -10.14 9.82 -16.18
CA LEU A 169 -9.26 8.72 -15.76
C LEU A 169 -9.29 8.53 -14.24
N LEU A 170 -9.24 9.61 -13.47
CA LEU A 170 -9.30 9.55 -12.01
C LEU A 170 -10.62 8.93 -11.51
N VAL A 171 -11.76 9.25 -12.17
CA VAL A 171 -13.07 8.66 -11.83
C VAL A 171 -13.13 7.17 -12.16
N ASP A 172 -12.66 6.78 -13.36
CA ASP A 172 -12.66 5.37 -13.77
C ASP A 172 -11.81 4.52 -12.82
N ASP A 173 -10.64 5.01 -12.40
CA ASP A 173 -9.76 4.31 -11.46
C ASP A 173 -10.29 4.30 -10.02
N ALA A 174 -10.91 5.39 -9.56
CA ALA A 174 -11.57 5.43 -8.25
C ALA A 174 -12.72 4.41 -8.17
N ALA A 175 -13.51 4.30 -9.24
CA ALA A 175 -14.58 3.30 -9.36
C ALA A 175 -14.02 1.87 -9.32
N ALA A 176 -12.94 1.60 -10.06
CA ALA A 176 -12.29 0.29 -10.07
C ALA A 176 -11.63 -0.08 -8.72
N ALA A 177 -11.19 0.91 -7.95
CA ALA A 177 -10.68 0.72 -6.59
C ALA A 177 -11.77 0.37 -5.56
N GLY A 178 -13.06 0.42 -5.94
CA GLY A 178 -14.21 0.21 -5.05
C GLY A 178 -14.66 1.47 -4.31
N GLY A 179 -14.22 2.66 -4.76
CA GLY A 179 -14.60 3.96 -4.22
C GLY A 179 -15.55 4.73 -5.13
N GLY A 180 -16.37 5.60 -4.55
CA GLY A 180 -17.27 6.51 -5.28
C GLY A 180 -17.35 7.87 -4.60
N GLY A 181 -16.53 8.83 -5.04
CA GLY A 181 -16.48 10.19 -4.47
C GLY A 181 -15.08 10.80 -4.58
N GLY A 182 -14.90 12.07 -4.15
CA GLY A 182 -13.59 12.74 -4.07
C GLY A 182 -13.28 13.78 -5.16
N VAL A 183 -12.02 14.19 -5.28
CA VAL A 183 -11.53 15.20 -6.26
C VAL A 183 -11.89 14.80 -7.69
N ALA A 184 -11.88 13.49 -7.99
CA ALA A 184 -12.35 12.95 -9.26
C ALA A 184 -13.82 13.34 -9.57
N SER A 185 -14.70 13.29 -8.57
CA SER A 185 -16.11 13.72 -8.69
C SER A 185 -16.25 15.25 -8.77
N PHE A 186 -15.41 16.00 -8.03
CA PHE A 186 -15.36 17.45 -8.14
C PHE A 186 -14.98 17.88 -9.56
N LEU A 187 -13.87 17.36 -10.09
CA LEU A 187 -13.42 17.68 -11.44
C LEU A 187 -14.45 17.24 -12.50
N ALA A 188 -15.14 16.11 -12.27
CA ALA A 188 -16.26 15.68 -13.12
C ALA A 188 -17.46 16.64 -13.07
N SER A 189 -17.73 17.30 -11.95
CA SER A 189 -18.84 18.26 -11.81
C SER A 189 -18.63 19.56 -12.63
N HIS A 190 -17.36 19.93 -12.89
CA HIS A 190 -17.02 21.05 -13.77
C HIS A 190 -17.41 20.80 -15.24
N ARG A 191 -17.68 19.55 -15.61
CA ARG A 191 -18.15 19.16 -16.95
C ARG A 191 -19.57 19.63 -17.25
N ASN A 192 -20.42 19.79 -16.23
CA ASN A 192 -21.84 20.13 -16.41
C ASN A 192 -22.13 21.64 -16.42
N ARG A 193 -21.11 22.51 -16.35
CA ARG A 193 -21.31 23.98 -16.30
C ARG A 193 -21.13 24.70 -17.63
N SER A 194 -20.77 24.02 -18.72
CA SER A 194 -20.61 24.68 -20.02
C SER A 194 -21.93 24.71 -20.81
N PHE A 195 -22.46 25.94 -20.99
CA PHE A 195 -23.59 26.36 -21.84
C PHE A 195 -25.00 26.32 -21.22
N GLY A 196 -25.30 27.32 -20.39
CA GLY A 196 -26.68 27.77 -20.09
C GLY A 196 -26.80 29.28 -20.28
N ARG A 197 -26.78 29.76 -21.53
CA ARG A 197 -27.13 31.16 -21.85
C ARG A 197 -28.65 31.25 -21.85
N GLY A 198 -29.20 32.19 -21.08
CA GLY A 198 -30.65 32.31 -20.85
C GLY A 198 -31.48 32.37 -22.13
N SER A 199 -32.57 31.60 -22.15
CA SER A 199 -33.72 31.87 -23.00
C SER A 199 -34.98 31.80 -22.14
N ARG A 200 -35.82 32.81 -22.36
CA ARG A 200 -37.09 33.08 -21.69
C ARG A 200 -38.03 31.87 -21.70
N ALA A 201 -38.85 31.83 -20.66
CA ALA A 201 -40.03 30.99 -20.55
C ALA A 201 -40.95 31.05 -21.79
N SER A 202 -41.42 29.89 -22.24
CA SER A 202 -42.84 29.59 -22.46
C SER A 202 -43.06 28.08 -22.66
N PRO A 203 -44.22 27.54 -22.23
CA PRO A 203 -44.47 26.11 -22.19
C PRO A 203 -45.20 25.67 -23.46
N SER A 204 -44.80 24.56 -24.08
CA SER A 204 -45.74 23.59 -24.64
C SER A 204 -45.03 22.38 -25.24
N ARG A 205 -45.75 21.25 -25.14
CA ARG A 205 -45.62 19.98 -25.89
C ARG A 205 -44.70 18.92 -25.28
N ALA A 206 -45.32 18.16 -24.38
CA ALA A 206 -45.06 16.75 -24.21
C ALA A 206 -45.16 16.00 -25.56
N SER A 207 -44.19 15.14 -25.85
CA SER A 207 -44.41 13.84 -26.50
C SER A 207 -43.13 12.99 -26.52
N SER A 208 -43.35 11.69 -26.26
CA SER A 208 -42.47 10.55 -26.52
C SER A 208 -41.14 10.45 -25.77
N ALA A 209 -41.24 9.89 -24.57
CA ALA A 209 -40.21 9.02 -24.02
C ALA A 209 -39.99 7.84 -24.99
N SER A 210 -38.84 7.84 -25.68
CA SER A 210 -38.26 6.65 -26.28
C SER A 210 -36.90 6.43 -25.63
N SER A 211 -36.88 5.46 -24.72
CA SER A 211 -35.69 4.89 -24.11
C SER A 211 -34.86 4.20 -25.19
N SER A 212 -34.03 4.97 -25.88
CA SER A 212 -32.86 4.44 -26.55
C SER A 212 -31.68 4.63 -25.59
N SER A 213 -31.45 3.59 -24.79
CA SER A 213 -30.16 3.35 -24.15
C SER A 213 -29.12 3.23 -25.25
N SER A 214 -28.62 4.39 -25.70
CA SER A 214 -27.36 4.50 -26.41
C SER A 214 -26.32 3.94 -25.44
N SER A 215 -25.97 2.69 -25.68
CA SER A 215 -24.76 2.06 -25.22
C SER A 215 -23.61 2.96 -25.65
N SER A 216 -23.31 3.94 -24.81
CA SER A 216 -22.02 4.61 -24.76
C SER A 216 -21.03 3.46 -24.55
N SER A 217 -20.51 2.96 -25.66
CA SER A 217 -19.35 2.12 -25.77
C SER A 217 -18.21 2.91 -25.15
N HIS A 218 -18.15 2.89 -23.82
CA HIS A 218 -16.99 3.31 -23.08
C HIS A 218 -15.84 2.51 -23.68
N PHE A 219 -14.97 3.20 -24.43
CA PHE A 219 -13.59 2.80 -24.62
C PHE A 219 -12.95 2.78 -23.23
N ARG A 220 -13.31 1.78 -22.41
CA ARG A 220 -12.65 1.48 -21.15
C ARG A 220 -11.30 0.96 -21.56
N SER A 221 -10.33 1.85 -21.45
CA SER A 221 -8.91 1.61 -21.69
C SER A 221 -8.52 0.23 -21.14
N LEU A 222 -8.00 -0.64 -22.01
CA LEU A 222 -7.42 -1.95 -21.67
C LEU A 222 -6.09 -1.77 -20.93
N SER A 223 -6.04 -0.88 -19.93
CA SER A 223 -4.79 -0.40 -19.33
C SER A 223 -4.19 -1.34 -18.30
N TRP A 224 -4.91 -2.36 -17.87
CA TRP A 224 -4.42 -3.28 -16.85
C TRP A 224 -4.03 -4.58 -17.54
N SER A 225 -2.74 -4.90 -17.45
CA SER A 225 -2.17 -6.16 -17.94
C SER A 225 -2.60 -7.36 -17.08
N VAL A 226 -3.27 -7.08 -15.96
CA VAL A 226 -3.81 -8.06 -15.03
C VAL A 226 -5.28 -8.36 -15.37
N SER A 227 -5.67 -9.62 -15.26
CA SER A 227 -7.03 -10.11 -15.52
C SER A 227 -8.10 -9.26 -14.82
N ARG A 228 -9.25 -9.06 -15.47
CA ARG A 228 -10.43 -8.36 -14.91
C ARG A 228 -10.97 -8.96 -13.61
N THR A 229 -10.52 -10.17 -13.25
CA THR A 229 -10.88 -10.90 -12.02
C THR A 229 -9.88 -10.70 -10.88
N TRP A 230 -8.79 -9.95 -11.07
CA TRP A 230 -7.82 -9.70 -10.02
C TRP A 230 -8.38 -8.76 -8.96
N SER A 231 -8.01 -9.03 -7.72
CA SER A 231 -8.40 -8.25 -6.55
C SER A 231 -7.19 -8.10 -5.65
N ALA A 232 -6.86 -6.86 -5.32
CA ALA A 232 -5.76 -6.57 -4.41
C ALA A 232 -5.98 -7.21 -3.05
N SER A 233 -7.22 -7.19 -2.53
CA SER A 233 -7.54 -7.75 -1.21
C SER A 233 -7.33 -9.27 -1.17
N ARG A 234 -7.80 -9.98 -2.20
CA ARG A 234 -7.59 -11.43 -2.34
C ARG A 234 -6.12 -11.78 -2.50
N GLN A 235 -5.36 -10.97 -3.23
CA GLN A 235 -3.92 -11.21 -3.41
C GLN A 235 -3.16 -11.04 -2.10
N LEU A 236 -3.43 -9.98 -1.34
CA LEU A 236 -2.83 -9.78 -0.02
C LEU A 236 -3.22 -10.89 0.95
N GLN A 237 -4.49 -11.30 0.95
CA GLN A 237 -4.94 -12.44 1.75
C GLN A 237 -4.21 -13.74 1.36
N ALA A 238 -3.99 -14.00 0.07
CA ALA A 238 -3.29 -15.20 -0.39
C ALA A 238 -1.78 -15.18 -0.08
N ILE A 239 -1.18 -13.99 0.01
CA ILE A 239 0.21 -13.81 0.46
C ILE A 239 0.30 -14.00 1.98
N GLY A 240 -0.66 -13.48 2.74
CA GLY A 240 -0.71 -13.58 4.21
C GLY A 240 -1.25 -14.90 4.75
N SER A 241 -1.95 -15.69 3.92
CA SER A 241 -2.59 -16.94 4.35
C SER A 241 -1.57 -17.94 4.89
N GLY A 242 -1.80 -18.44 6.10
CA GLY A 242 -0.92 -19.40 6.75
C GLY A 242 0.43 -18.82 7.18
N LEU A 243 0.57 -17.49 7.25
CA LEU A 243 1.72 -16.84 7.87
C LEU A 243 1.49 -16.77 9.39
N ALA A 244 2.08 -17.71 10.12
CA ALA A 244 1.94 -17.85 11.57
C ALA A 244 3.30 -17.75 12.26
N ALA A 245 3.31 -17.17 13.47
CA ALA A 245 4.52 -17.08 14.27
C ALA A 245 5.02 -18.49 14.62
N PRO A 246 6.34 -18.75 14.48
CA PRO A 246 6.90 -20.04 14.81
C PRO A 246 6.80 -20.30 16.31
N ARG A 247 6.67 -21.57 16.67
CA ARG A 247 6.57 -22.00 18.07
C ARG A 247 7.96 -21.98 18.71
N ALA A 248 8.03 -21.85 20.04
CA ALA A 248 9.30 -21.74 20.76
C ALA A 248 10.26 -22.95 20.59
N HIS A 249 9.75 -24.10 20.14
CA HIS A 249 10.55 -25.29 19.85
C HIS A 249 10.97 -25.40 18.37
N GLU A 250 10.44 -24.53 17.50
CA GLU A 250 10.79 -24.49 16.08
C GLU A 250 12.07 -23.67 15.89
N ALA A 251 13.21 -24.31 16.15
CA ALA A 251 14.54 -23.73 15.99
C ALA A 251 14.97 -23.63 14.51
N GLY A 252 16.04 -22.88 14.22
CA GLY A 252 16.63 -22.78 12.88
C GLY A 252 15.93 -21.75 11.99
N LEU A 253 15.51 -22.16 10.78
CA LEU A 253 15.02 -21.25 9.73
C LEU A 253 13.60 -20.69 9.95
N ALA A 254 12.86 -21.19 10.94
CA ALA A 254 11.46 -20.80 11.14
C ALA A 254 11.29 -19.30 11.42
N ALA A 255 12.12 -18.72 12.30
CA ALA A 255 12.07 -17.28 12.59
C ALA A 255 12.53 -16.40 11.40
N PRO A 256 13.65 -16.70 10.71
CA PRO A 256 14.02 -16.03 9.46
C PRO A 256 12.94 -16.07 8.38
N VAL A 257 12.35 -17.24 8.13
CA VAL A 257 11.27 -17.43 7.14
C VAL A 257 10.03 -16.61 7.51
N TYR A 258 9.64 -16.63 8.78
CA TYR A 258 8.48 -15.87 9.26
C TYR A 258 8.70 -14.36 9.10
N ALA A 259 9.88 -13.85 9.49
CA ALA A 259 10.21 -12.44 9.32
C ALA A 259 10.18 -12.00 7.84
N MET A 260 10.77 -12.79 6.94
CA MET A 260 10.70 -12.51 5.49
C MET A 260 9.28 -12.56 4.95
N GLY A 261 8.44 -13.51 5.40
CA GLY A 261 7.03 -13.56 5.04
C GLY A 261 6.27 -12.30 5.49
N CYS A 262 6.54 -11.79 6.69
CA CYS A 262 5.96 -10.55 7.19
C CYS A 262 6.42 -9.32 6.38
N LEU A 263 7.71 -9.25 6.01
CA LEU A 263 8.25 -8.19 5.16
C LEU A 263 7.64 -8.22 3.75
N LEU A 264 7.54 -9.40 3.14
CA LEU A 264 6.90 -9.59 1.84
C LEU A 264 5.45 -9.10 1.86
N HIS A 265 4.69 -9.46 2.90
CA HIS A 265 3.32 -9.00 3.05
C HIS A 265 3.24 -7.48 3.25
N LEU A 266 4.10 -6.88 4.09
CA LEU A 266 4.17 -5.43 4.27
C LEU A 266 4.49 -4.70 2.96
N ALA A 267 5.51 -5.14 2.24
CA ALA A 267 5.92 -4.54 0.96
C ALA A 267 4.80 -4.64 -0.08
N SER A 268 4.15 -5.80 -0.19
CA SER A 268 3.01 -6.01 -1.08
C SER A 268 1.84 -5.09 -0.71
N TRP A 269 1.52 -4.97 0.58
CA TRP A 269 0.43 -4.11 1.05
C TRP A 269 0.71 -2.62 0.80
N ALA A 270 1.94 -2.17 1.07
CA ALA A 270 2.35 -0.80 0.80
C ALA A 270 2.31 -0.46 -0.69
N LEU A 271 2.71 -1.37 -1.58
CA LEU A 271 2.61 -1.19 -3.03
C LEU A 271 1.14 -1.07 -3.49
N VAL A 272 0.28 -1.97 -3.03
CA VAL A 272 -1.17 -1.92 -3.29
C VAL A 272 -1.76 -0.60 -2.81
N ALA A 273 -1.37 -0.15 -1.61
CA ALA A 273 -1.85 1.10 -1.04
C ALA A 273 -1.38 2.33 -1.84
N ALA A 274 -0.14 2.31 -2.31
CA ALA A 274 0.53 3.42 -2.97
C ALA A 274 -0.09 3.75 -4.35
N VAL A 275 -0.33 2.74 -5.19
CA VAL A 275 -0.68 2.92 -6.60
C VAL A 275 -2.18 2.71 -6.89
N PRO A 276 -2.70 3.20 -8.03
CA PRO A 276 -4.01 2.78 -8.52
C PRO A 276 -4.03 1.30 -8.89
N CYS A 277 -4.94 0.55 -8.29
CA CYS A 277 -5.18 -0.86 -8.60
C CYS A 277 -6.62 -1.29 -8.24
N PRO A 278 -7.12 -2.39 -8.82
CA PRO A 278 -8.46 -2.91 -8.52
C PRO A 278 -8.63 -3.27 -7.04
N ASP A 279 -9.84 -3.05 -6.50
CA ASP A 279 -10.24 -3.51 -5.16
C ASP A 279 -9.32 -3.03 -4.00
N ARG A 280 -8.65 -1.90 -4.21
CA ARG A 280 -7.72 -1.31 -3.23
C ARG A 280 -8.41 -0.94 -1.92
N VAL A 281 -9.65 -0.44 -1.97
CA VAL A 281 -10.37 -0.03 -0.75
C VAL A 281 -10.61 -1.22 0.18
N ALA A 282 -10.93 -2.40 -0.38
CA ALA A 282 -11.02 -3.63 0.40
C ALA A 282 -9.64 -4.10 0.89
N ALA A 283 -8.60 -3.93 0.06
CA ALA A 283 -7.23 -4.25 0.41
C ALA A 283 -6.62 -3.30 1.46
N LEU A 284 -7.24 -2.16 1.76
CA LEU A 284 -6.85 -1.28 2.86
C LEU A 284 -7.60 -1.62 4.15
N GLN A 285 -8.58 -2.53 4.10
CA GLN A 285 -9.21 -3.04 5.30
C GLN A 285 -8.25 -4.03 5.97
N ALA A 286 -8.06 -3.90 7.29
CA ALA A 286 -7.18 -4.76 8.08
C ALA A 286 -7.59 -6.25 8.13
N HIS A 287 -8.63 -6.67 7.39
CA HIS A 287 -9.15 -8.05 7.40
C HIS A 287 -8.20 -9.08 6.76
N HIS A 288 -7.30 -8.65 5.88
CA HIS A 288 -6.32 -9.54 5.24
C HIS A 288 -5.03 -9.67 6.06
N LEU A 289 -4.89 -8.93 7.17
CA LEU A 289 -3.66 -8.95 7.95
C LEU A 289 -3.40 -10.34 8.56
N PRO A 290 -2.17 -10.86 8.45
CA PRO A 290 -1.75 -12.04 9.19
C PRO A 290 -1.91 -11.86 10.71
N ALA A 291 -1.91 -12.96 11.44
CA ALA A 291 -1.89 -12.91 12.90
C ALA A 291 -0.70 -12.07 13.39
N ALA A 292 -0.97 -11.14 14.32
CA ALA A 292 0.03 -10.21 14.80
C ALA A 292 1.21 -10.96 15.45
N PRO A 293 2.46 -10.64 15.07
CA PRO A 293 3.63 -11.27 15.67
C PRO A 293 3.74 -10.92 17.16
N PRO A 294 4.15 -11.86 18.03
CA PRO A 294 4.36 -11.58 19.45
C PRO A 294 5.47 -10.54 19.66
N ARG A 295 5.11 -9.38 20.22
CA ARG A 295 6.03 -8.23 20.42
C ARG A 295 7.28 -8.57 21.24
N GLY A 296 7.15 -9.47 22.21
CA GLY A 296 8.27 -9.89 23.07
C GLY A 296 9.16 -10.98 22.47
N ALA A 297 8.71 -11.68 21.43
CA ALA A 297 9.48 -12.77 20.82
C ALA A 297 10.38 -12.29 19.67
N PHE A 298 10.02 -11.19 19.02
CA PHE A 298 10.73 -10.70 17.82
C PHE A 298 11.01 -9.20 17.92
N ALA A 299 12.29 -8.83 17.84
CA ALA A 299 12.71 -7.43 17.91
C ALA A 299 12.12 -6.54 16.80
N TRP A 300 11.82 -7.14 15.63
CA TRP A 300 11.20 -6.45 14.50
C TRP A 300 9.67 -6.33 14.59
N ALA A 301 9.01 -7.04 15.51
CA ALA A 301 7.55 -7.03 15.61
C ALA A 301 6.99 -5.64 15.98
N PRO A 302 7.54 -4.90 16.97
CA PRO A 302 7.08 -3.56 17.27
C PRO A 302 7.14 -2.56 16.09
N PRO A 303 8.28 -2.38 15.37
CA PRO A 303 8.33 -1.46 14.24
C PRO A 303 7.48 -1.93 13.05
N LEU A 304 7.35 -3.24 12.81
CA LEU A 304 6.43 -3.77 11.79
C LEU A 304 4.98 -3.37 12.09
N LEU A 305 4.52 -3.63 13.32
CA LEU A 305 3.15 -3.33 13.73
C LEU A 305 2.87 -1.83 13.66
N ALA A 306 3.81 -0.98 14.06
CA ALA A 306 3.68 0.47 13.93
C ALA A 306 3.50 0.92 12.46
N LEU A 307 4.20 0.30 11.51
CA LEU A 307 4.02 0.58 10.09
C LEU A 307 2.67 0.08 9.56
N GLN A 308 2.21 -1.09 10.00
CA GLN A 308 0.89 -1.63 9.64
C GLN A 308 -0.24 -0.75 10.18
N ASP A 309 -0.12 -0.27 11.42
CA ASP A 309 -1.07 0.66 12.03
C ASP A 309 -1.11 1.98 11.24
N ARG A 310 0.06 2.56 10.92
CA ARG A 310 0.13 3.77 10.09
C ARG A 310 -0.50 3.59 8.72
N LEU A 311 -0.26 2.46 8.05
CA LEU A 311 -0.84 2.17 6.74
C LEU A 311 -2.37 2.05 6.82
N THR A 312 -2.87 1.40 7.87
CA THR A 312 -4.30 1.28 8.16
C THR A 312 -4.93 2.66 8.39
N GLU A 313 -4.29 3.52 9.17
CA GLU A 313 -4.79 4.86 9.45
C GLU A 313 -4.79 5.75 8.20
N GLU A 314 -3.78 5.66 7.34
CA GLU A 314 -3.78 6.36 6.05
C GLU A 314 -4.93 5.93 5.14
N GLY A 315 -5.29 4.65 5.14
CA GLY A 315 -6.43 4.13 4.38
C GLY A 315 -7.79 4.59 4.89
N LYS A 316 -7.90 4.89 6.19
CA LYS A 316 -9.14 5.39 6.83
C LYS A 316 -9.32 6.91 6.70
N ARG A 317 -8.27 7.66 6.38
CA ARG A 317 -8.34 9.13 6.28
C ARG A 317 -9.38 9.56 5.25
N LYS A 318 -10.30 10.43 5.68
CA LYS A 318 -11.41 10.92 4.86
C LYS A 318 -10.95 11.53 3.54
N ASP A 319 -9.85 12.29 3.57
CA ASP A 319 -9.30 12.96 2.38
C ASP A 319 -8.64 11.99 1.39
N ARG A 320 -8.31 10.77 1.83
CA ARG A 320 -7.56 9.77 1.05
C ARG A 320 -8.39 8.55 0.67
N ARG A 321 -9.50 8.27 1.36
CA ARG A 321 -10.39 7.12 1.11
C ARG A 321 -10.93 7.05 -0.32
N ASN A 322 -11.08 8.21 -0.94
CA ASN A 322 -11.62 8.39 -2.28
C ASN A 322 -10.55 8.68 -3.34
N SER A 323 -9.28 8.70 -2.95
CA SER A 323 -8.16 8.90 -3.88
C SER A 323 -8.00 7.68 -4.77
N CYS A 324 -7.33 7.86 -5.90
CA CYS A 324 -6.96 6.78 -6.81
C CYS A 324 -5.67 6.05 -6.37
N GLY A 325 -5.01 6.48 -5.28
CA GLY A 325 -3.86 5.83 -4.65
C GLY A 325 -3.33 6.67 -3.48
N LEU A 326 -2.65 6.06 -2.50
CA LEU A 326 -2.18 6.77 -1.30
C LEU A 326 -0.80 7.43 -1.44
N LEU A 327 -0.17 7.36 -2.62
CA LEU A 327 1.08 8.09 -2.87
C LEU A 327 0.90 9.59 -2.63
N LYS A 328 1.83 10.21 -1.90
CA LYS A 328 1.79 11.67 -1.64
C LYS A 328 1.80 12.48 -2.93
N GLU A 329 2.51 12.02 -3.94
CA GLU A 329 2.64 12.65 -5.26
C GLU A 329 1.31 12.62 -6.03
N ILE A 330 0.53 11.54 -5.91
CA ILE A 330 -0.84 11.46 -6.48
C ILE A 330 -1.74 12.50 -5.81
N HIS A 331 -1.70 12.61 -4.49
CA HIS A 331 -2.50 13.59 -3.77
C HIS A 331 -2.10 15.04 -4.12
N ALA A 332 -0.80 15.31 -4.25
CA ALA A 332 -0.30 16.61 -4.70
C ALA A 332 -0.78 16.96 -6.11
N LEU A 333 -0.78 15.97 -7.02
CA LEU A 333 -1.28 16.13 -8.39
C LEU A 333 -2.77 16.47 -8.40
N GLU A 334 -3.59 15.70 -7.68
CA GLU A 334 -5.03 15.94 -7.56
C GLU A 334 -5.30 17.36 -7.03
N LYS A 335 -4.59 17.79 -5.98
CA LYS A 335 -4.76 19.11 -5.37
C LYS A 335 -4.35 20.25 -6.31
N CYS A 336 -3.22 20.12 -7.02
CA CYS A 336 -2.77 21.16 -7.94
C CYS A 336 -3.64 21.23 -9.20
N ALA A 337 -4.10 20.07 -9.71
CA ALA A 337 -5.04 20.02 -10.83
C ALA A 337 -6.37 20.69 -10.46
N GLN A 338 -6.83 20.46 -9.22
CA GLN A 338 -8.02 21.06 -8.65
C GLN A 338 -7.91 22.58 -8.54
N ARG A 339 -6.82 23.10 -7.94
CA ARG A 339 -6.54 24.54 -7.87
C ARG A 339 -6.49 25.19 -9.25
N LEU A 340 -5.85 24.53 -10.22
CA LEU A 340 -5.77 25.05 -11.58
C LEU A 340 -7.17 25.11 -12.24
N ALA A 341 -8.00 24.08 -12.04
CA ALA A 341 -9.38 24.09 -12.54
C ALA A 341 -10.17 25.27 -11.96
N GLU A 342 -10.12 25.47 -10.64
CA GLU A 342 -10.77 26.59 -9.96
C GLU A 342 -10.28 27.95 -10.46
N ALA A 343 -8.97 28.12 -10.67
CA ALA A 343 -8.39 29.34 -11.21
C ALA A 343 -8.88 29.63 -12.64
N ILE A 344 -8.96 28.60 -13.49
CA ILE A 344 -9.48 28.72 -14.86
C ILE A 344 -10.99 29.05 -14.85
N ASP A 345 -11.75 28.54 -13.88
CA ASP A 345 -13.19 28.83 -13.74
C ASP A 345 -13.51 30.20 -13.18
N ALA A 346 -12.65 30.72 -12.31
CA ALA A 346 -12.76 32.08 -11.78
C ALA A 346 -12.23 33.14 -12.76
N ALA A 347 -11.59 32.73 -13.86
CA ALA A 347 -10.97 33.64 -14.81
C ALA A 347 -12.00 34.30 -15.73
N PRO A 348 -12.18 35.64 -15.67
CA PRO A 348 -12.95 36.36 -16.67
C PRO A 348 -12.19 36.39 -18.00
N ILE A 349 -12.93 36.62 -19.09
CA ILE A 349 -12.36 36.83 -20.42
C ILE A 349 -12.69 38.28 -20.82
N PRO A 350 -11.70 39.12 -21.16
CA PRO A 350 -10.26 38.86 -21.19
C PRO A 350 -9.64 38.74 -19.78
N LEU A 351 -8.56 37.95 -19.70
CA LEU A 351 -7.83 37.64 -18.47
C LEU A 351 -6.80 38.74 -18.21
N THR A 352 -6.86 39.40 -17.05
CA THR A 352 -5.95 40.52 -16.73
C THR A 352 -5.55 40.54 -15.26
N GLY A 353 -4.37 41.11 -14.99
CA GLY A 353 -3.89 41.44 -13.64
C GLY A 353 -3.75 40.22 -12.72
N GLU A 354 -4.33 40.32 -11.52
CA GLU A 354 -4.22 39.30 -10.46
C GLU A 354 -4.77 37.93 -10.86
N ARG A 355 -5.80 37.88 -11.70
CA ARG A 355 -6.38 36.60 -12.15
C ARG A 355 -5.45 35.85 -13.08
N GLU A 356 -4.71 36.58 -13.92
CA GLU A 356 -3.71 36.00 -14.81
C GLU A 356 -2.51 35.49 -14.03
N ALA A 357 -2.08 36.25 -13.01
CA ALA A 357 -1.05 35.80 -12.08
C ALA A 357 -1.47 34.53 -11.33
N ALA A 358 -2.71 34.46 -10.82
CA ALA A 358 -3.22 33.28 -10.11
C ALA A 358 -3.29 32.02 -11.00
N VAL A 359 -3.70 32.17 -12.26
CA VAL A 359 -3.71 31.05 -13.23
C VAL A 359 -2.29 30.57 -13.52
N ARG A 360 -1.33 31.50 -13.71
CA ARG A 360 0.08 31.14 -13.92
C ARG A 360 0.68 30.48 -12.69
N GLU A 361 0.43 31.01 -11.50
CA GLU A 361 0.90 30.42 -10.24
C GLU A 361 0.40 28.98 -10.08
N ALA A 362 -0.91 28.75 -10.23
CA ALA A 362 -1.48 27.40 -10.17
C ALA A 362 -0.89 26.46 -11.26
N ALA A 363 -0.61 26.98 -12.45
CA ALA A 363 0.04 26.22 -13.52
C ALA A 363 1.51 25.89 -13.19
N THR A 364 2.25 26.81 -12.56
CA THR A 364 3.62 26.56 -12.09
C THR A 364 3.67 25.51 -10.99
N GLU A 365 2.75 25.55 -10.01
CA GLU A 365 2.63 24.52 -8.98
C GLU A 365 2.36 23.15 -9.61
N LEU A 366 1.40 23.07 -10.55
CA LEU A 366 1.07 21.82 -11.23
C LEU A 366 2.25 21.28 -12.04
N ALA A 367 2.99 22.15 -12.74
CA ALA A 367 4.19 21.77 -13.48
C ALA A 367 5.28 21.21 -12.57
N ALA A 368 5.52 21.83 -11.41
CA ALA A 368 6.49 21.37 -10.42
C ALA A 368 6.13 19.97 -9.90
N VAL A 369 4.86 19.73 -9.57
CA VAL A 369 4.38 18.39 -9.16
C VAL A 369 4.55 17.37 -10.29
N CYS A 370 4.24 17.72 -11.53
CA CYS A 370 4.42 16.81 -12.67
C CYS A 370 5.89 16.42 -12.88
N SER A 371 6.83 17.37 -12.70
CA SER A 371 8.27 17.07 -12.77
C SER A 371 8.71 16.16 -11.64
N ALA A 372 8.43 16.52 -10.39
CA ALA A 372 8.81 15.73 -9.22
C ALA A 372 8.25 14.29 -9.30
N MET A 373 7.00 14.15 -9.74
CA MET A 373 6.36 12.87 -9.96
C MET A 373 7.06 12.07 -11.08
N LYS A 374 7.37 12.70 -12.22
CA LYS A 374 8.11 12.04 -13.31
C LYS A 374 9.47 11.52 -12.84
N ASP A 375 10.22 12.34 -12.13
CA ASP A 375 11.58 12.03 -11.66
C ASP A 375 11.58 10.90 -10.62
N GLY A 376 10.52 10.80 -9.81
CA GLY A 376 10.36 9.72 -8.83
C GLY A 376 9.86 8.39 -9.41
N LEU A 377 8.92 8.42 -10.36
CA LEU A 377 8.23 7.22 -10.84
C LEU A 377 9.10 6.30 -11.70
N GLU A 378 10.10 6.82 -12.40
CA GLU A 378 11.01 5.98 -13.19
C GLU A 378 11.90 5.09 -12.30
N PRO A 379 12.62 5.62 -11.28
CA PRO A 379 13.33 4.80 -10.31
C PRO A 379 12.43 3.80 -9.57
N LEU A 380 11.20 4.19 -9.22
CA LEU A 380 10.25 3.31 -8.55
C LEU A 380 9.89 2.10 -9.42
N GLU A 381 9.56 2.31 -10.70
CA GLU A 381 9.23 1.21 -11.62
C GLU A 381 10.41 0.24 -11.79
N ARG A 382 11.63 0.77 -11.94
CA ARG A 382 12.84 -0.06 -12.03
C ARG A 382 13.01 -0.93 -10.79
N GLN A 383 12.76 -0.39 -9.60
CA GLN A 383 12.88 -1.13 -8.36
C GLN A 383 11.79 -2.19 -8.19
N VAL A 384 10.55 -1.91 -8.62
CA VAL A 384 9.48 -2.92 -8.67
C VAL A 384 9.86 -4.07 -9.62
N ARG A 385 10.47 -3.77 -10.77
CA ARG A 385 11.00 -4.80 -11.70
C ARG A 385 12.14 -5.61 -11.08
N GLU A 386 13.01 -4.98 -10.30
CA GLU A 386 14.08 -5.70 -9.60
C GLU A 386 13.51 -6.66 -8.56
N VAL A 387 12.52 -6.24 -7.76
CA VAL A 387 11.80 -7.12 -6.82
C VAL A 387 11.17 -8.32 -7.56
N PHE A 388 10.49 -8.06 -8.67
CA PHE A 388 9.92 -9.12 -9.52
C PHE A 388 10.99 -10.14 -9.95
N HIS A 389 12.10 -9.67 -10.54
CA HIS A 389 13.16 -10.56 -11.01
C HIS A 389 13.86 -11.31 -9.88
N ARG A 390 14.03 -10.67 -8.71
CA ARG A 390 14.62 -11.29 -7.52
C ARG A 390 13.77 -12.42 -6.98
N ILE A 391 12.44 -12.25 -6.95
CA ILE A 391 11.51 -13.32 -6.58
C ILE A 391 11.61 -14.50 -7.56
N VAL A 392 11.58 -14.22 -8.88
CA VAL A 392 11.69 -15.27 -9.92
C VAL A 392 13.01 -16.02 -9.79
N ARG A 393 14.13 -15.30 -9.66
CA ARG A 393 15.47 -15.92 -9.48
C ARG A 393 15.54 -16.77 -8.23
N SER A 394 15.05 -16.26 -7.09
CA SER A 394 15.07 -17.00 -5.82
C SER A 394 14.29 -18.31 -5.90
N ARG A 395 13.18 -18.33 -6.66
CA ARG A 395 12.40 -19.56 -6.87
C ARG A 395 13.16 -20.57 -7.74
N MET A 396 13.78 -20.13 -8.83
CA MET A 396 14.54 -21.03 -9.72
C MET A 396 15.72 -21.68 -8.97
N GLU A 397 16.47 -20.90 -8.21
CA GLU A 397 17.57 -21.41 -7.37
C GLU A 397 17.10 -22.39 -6.30
N GLY A 398 15.86 -22.26 -5.82
CA GLY A 398 15.24 -23.21 -4.88
C GLY A 398 14.75 -24.51 -5.55
N LEU A 399 14.56 -24.53 -6.87
CA LEU A 399 14.22 -25.72 -7.64
C LEU A 399 15.47 -26.48 -8.12
N ASP A 400 16.58 -25.76 -8.32
CA ASP A 400 17.84 -26.30 -8.84
C ASP A 400 18.76 -26.90 -7.75
N SER A 401 18.34 -27.00 -6.48
CA SER A 401 19.12 -27.73 -5.48
C SER A 401 19.05 -29.23 -5.76
N PRO A 402 20.17 -29.88 -6.14
CA PRO A 402 20.14 -31.30 -6.43
C PRO A 402 19.82 -32.04 -5.14
N MET A 403 18.83 -32.95 -5.22
CA MET A 403 18.61 -34.00 -4.23
C MET A 403 19.98 -34.58 -3.85
N PRO A 404 20.35 -34.65 -2.55
CA PRO A 404 21.54 -35.39 -2.18
C PRO A 404 21.33 -36.82 -2.67
N ASN A 405 22.19 -37.25 -3.61
CA ASN A 405 22.24 -38.63 -4.02
C ASN A 405 22.29 -39.48 -2.75
N ALA A 406 21.30 -40.36 -2.59
CA ALA A 406 21.40 -41.47 -1.68
C ALA A 406 22.63 -42.26 -2.12
N ALA A 407 23.75 -42.07 -1.43
CA ALA A 407 24.91 -42.91 -1.56
C ALA A 407 24.73 -44.09 -0.60
N ASP A 408 24.80 -45.28 -1.18
CA ASP A 408 24.72 -46.61 -0.57
C ASP A 408 25.62 -46.83 0.64
#